data_AF-A0A1Q3GW24-F1
#
_entry.id   AF-A0A1Q3GW24-F1
#
_cell.length_a   1.000
_cell.length_b   1.000
_cell.length_c   1.000
_cell.angle_alpha   90.00
_cell.angle_beta   90.00
_cell.angle_gamma   90.00
#
_symmetry.space_group_name_H-M   'P 1'
#
loop_
_entity.id
_entity.type
_entity.pdbx_description
1 polymer ?
#
loop_
_entity_poly.entity_id
_entity_poly.type
_entity_poly.pdbx_seq_one_letter_code
_entity_poly.pdbx_strand_id
1 'polypeptide(L)'
;MKVNHYKNYRWLMLAVGLFAMSFSFAVKDRTKLLSRQWIMTGMEVNGKAISDKMMERQQRSGILTILEFRANGNYNIRISTPKGRTTKRNKWRFEDKQKKLVIITKEGGKEAEQAFDILKITSKKLILSLKDRRETQIFIYKAYKPKKRRR
;
A
#
# COMPACT_ATOMS: atom_id res chain seq x y z
N MET A 1 -60.95 -23.82 -29.27
CA MET A 1 -60.34 -24.12 -27.97
C MET A 1 -58.93 -23.53 -27.95
N LYS A 2 -58.69 -22.51 -27.12
CA LYS A 2 -57.39 -21.83 -26.98
C LYS A 2 -56.55 -22.60 -25.96
N VAL A 3 -55.42 -23.18 -26.38
CA VAL A 3 -54.48 -23.84 -25.47
C VAL A 3 -53.34 -22.87 -25.17
N ASN A 4 -53.22 -22.55 -23.89
CA ASN A 4 -52.26 -21.62 -23.30
C ASN A 4 -50.80 -22.03 -23.58
N HIS A 5 -50.10 -21.23 -24.39
CA HIS A 5 -48.68 -21.01 -24.19
C HIS A 5 -48.47 -20.08 -22.98
N TYR A 6 -47.25 -20.01 -22.44
CA TYR A 6 -46.84 -19.25 -21.24
C TYR A 6 -46.95 -19.96 -19.89
N LYS A 7 -46.28 -21.11 -19.77
CA LYS A 7 -45.61 -21.49 -18.51
C LYS A 7 -44.23 -22.02 -18.87
N ASN A 8 -43.18 -21.26 -18.56
CA ASN A 8 -41.84 -21.73 -18.16
C ASN A 8 -40.68 -20.71 -18.26
N TYR A 9 -40.92 -19.41 -18.39
CA TYR A 9 -39.83 -18.42 -18.35
C TYR A 9 -39.53 -17.81 -16.98
N ARG A 10 -40.24 -18.23 -15.91
CA ARG A 10 -40.03 -17.70 -14.55
C ARG A 10 -38.81 -18.27 -13.81
N TRP A 11 -38.27 -19.40 -14.26
CA TRP A 11 -37.10 -20.02 -13.62
C TRP A 11 -35.76 -19.53 -14.18
N LEU A 12 -35.74 -18.92 -15.37
CA LEU A 12 -34.50 -18.41 -15.97
C LEU A 12 -34.06 -17.04 -15.43
N MET A 13 -34.98 -16.26 -14.84
CA MET A 13 -34.66 -14.96 -14.25
C MET A 13 -33.99 -15.03 -12.87
N LEU A 14 -34.09 -16.17 -12.16
CA LEU A 14 -33.45 -16.34 -10.85
C LEU A 14 -31.97 -16.75 -10.94
N ALA A 15 -31.56 -17.42 -12.02
CA ALA A 15 -30.17 -17.83 -12.22
C ALA A 15 -29.24 -16.67 -12.62
N VAL A 16 -29.77 -15.62 -13.25
CA VAL A 16 -28.97 -14.45 -13.68
C VAL A 16 -28.78 -13.44 -12.54
N GLY A 17 -29.73 -13.37 -11.58
CA GLY A 17 -29.61 -12.50 -10.40
C GLY A 17 -28.59 -12.96 -9.36
N LEU A 18 -28.33 -14.27 -9.28
CA LEU A 18 -27.39 -14.85 -8.31
C LEU A 18 -25.92 -14.76 -8.73
N PHE A 19 -25.62 -14.44 -10.00
CA PHE A 19 -24.23 -14.26 -10.45
C PHE A 19 -23.71 -12.83 -10.30
N ALA A 20 -24.60 -11.85 -10.06
CA ALA A 20 -24.21 -10.45 -9.87
C ALA A 20 -23.76 -10.11 -8.43
N MET A 21 -24.00 -10.98 -7.45
CA MET A 21 -23.63 -10.75 -6.04
C MET A 21 -22.26 -11.32 -5.61
N SER A 22 -21.47 -11.88 -6.53
CA SER A 22 -20.20 -12.53 -6.18
C SER A 22 -18.95 -11.67 -6.37
N PHE A 23 -19.07 -10.43 -6.88
CA PHE A 23 -17.89 -9.63 -7.26
C PHE A 23 -17.44 -8.53 -6.27
N SER A 24 -18.09 -8.38 -5.12
CA SER A 24 -17.69 -7.36 -4.12
C SER A 24 -16.76 -7.86 -3.00
N PHE A 25 -16.35 -9.13 -2.99
CA PHE A 25 -15.51 -9.69 -1.91
C PHE A 25 -13.99 -9.65 -2.15
N ALA A 26 -13.51 -9.36 -3.38
CA ALA A 26 -12.08 -9.42 -3.71
C ALA A 26 -11.25 -8.17 -3.32
N VAL A 27 -11.90 -7.06 -2.96
CA VAL A 27 -11.22 -5.76 -2.66
C VAL A 27 -10.88 -5.61 -1.16
N LYS A 28 -11.14 -6.65 -0.36
CA LYS A 28 -11.24 -6.55 1.11
C LYS A 28 -9.94 -6.73 1.93
N ASP A 29 -8.73 -6.85 1.37
CA ASP A 29 -7.56 -7.21 2.21
C ASP A 29 -6.27 -6.37 2.07
N ARG A 30 -6.10 -5.50 1.05
CA ARG A 30 -4.84 -4.72 0.98
C ARG A 30 -4.72 -3.66 2.07
N THR A 31 -5.84 -3.07 2.52
CA THR A 31 -5.85 -2.14 3.66
C THR A 31 -5.34 -2.82 4.93
N LYS A 32 -5.79 -4.05 5.21
CA LYS A 32 -5.34 -4.83 6.36
C LYS A 32 -3.89 -5.28 6.21
N LEU A 33 -3.46 -5.62 5.00
CA LEU A 33 -2.06 -5.91 4.70
C LEU A 33 -1.16 -4.69 4.93
N LEU A 34 -1.58 -3.50 4.50
CA LEU A 34 -0.79 -2.27 4.61
C LEU A 34 -0.78 -1.71 6.03
N SER A 35 -1.91 -1.74 6.73
CA SER A 35 -2.14 -1.10 8.04
C SER A 35 -1.34 -1.76 9.17
N ARG A 36 -0.06 -1.47 9.23
CA ARG A 36 0.91 -1.93 10.22
C ARG A 36 2.18 -1.08 10.14
N GLN A 37 3.14 -1.42 10.98
CA GLN A 37 4.50 -0.91 10.88
C GLN A 37 5.28 -1.69 9.82
N TRP A 38 6.08 -0.96 9.06
CA TRP A 38 7.03 -1.45 8.09
C TRP A 38 8.39 -0.81 8.36
N ILE A 39 9.45 -1.61 8.31
CA ILE A 39 10.81 -1.10 8.41
C ILE A 39 11.37 -1.00 7.00
N MET A 40 11.80 0.21 6.63
CA MET A 40 12.49 0.44 5.36
C MET A 40 13.82 -0.30 5.35
N THR A 41 14.08 -1.00 4.25
CA THR A 41 15.29 -1.82 4.06
C THR A 41 16.03 -1.55 2.78
N GLY A 42 15.45 -0.82 1.84
CA GLY A 42 16.15 -0.59 0.59
C GLY A 42 15.47 0.43 -0.30
N MET A 43 16.29 0.99 -1.16
CA MET A 43 15.88 1.86 -2.25
C MET A 43 16.68 1.51 -3.51
N GLU A 44 16.01 1.43 -4.64
CA GLU A 44 16.63 1.29 -5.96
C GLU A 44 16.23 2.48 -6.82
N VAL A 45 17.12 2.90 -7.70
CA VAL A 45 16.82 3.91 -8.72
C VAL A 45 17.19 3.36 -10.08
N ASN A 46 16.23 3.35 -11.00
CA ASN A 46 16.39 2.84 -12.36
C ASN A 46 16.97 1.41 -12.39
N GLY A 47 16.48 0.54 -11.50
CA GLY A 47 16.93 -0.85 -11.37
C GLY A 47 18.31 -1.02 -10.72
N LYS A 48 19.03 0.07 -10.42
CA LYS A 48 20.29 0.02 -9.67
C LYS A 48 20.00 0.19 -8.18
N ALA A 49 20.37 -0.80 -7.39
CA ALA A 49 20.30 -0.69 -5.94
C ALA A 49 21.17 0.47 -5.47
N ILE A 50 20.57 1.46 -4.80
CA ILE A 50 21.32 2.60 -4.27
C ILE A 50 22.21 2.17 -3.10
N SER A 51 21.95 1.01 -2.47
CA SER A 51 22.97 0.02 -2.05
C SER A 51 22.46 -0.96 -1.00
N ASP A 52 22.99 -2.19 -1.04
CA ASP A 52 23.04 -3.09 0.12
C ASP A 52 23.80 -2.44 1.30
N LYS A 53 24.74 -1.53 1.00
CA LYS A 53 25.46 -0.68 1.97
C LYS A 53 24.54 0.29 2.74
N MET A 54 23.35 0.66 2.24
CA MET A 54 22.42 1.51 2.99
C MET A 54 21.83 0.75 4.18
N MET A 55 21.55 -0.53 3.99
CA MET A 55 21.08 -1.45 5.02
C MET A 55 22.16 -1.66 6.09
N GLU A 56 23.39 -1.95 5.67
CA GLU A 56 24.54 -2.05 6.57
C GLU A 56 24.83 -0.72 7.29
N ARG A 57 24.77 0.41 6.58
CA ARG A 57 24.94 1.73 7.20
C ARG A 57 23.82 2.04 8.16
N GLN A 58 22.55 1.76 7.86
CA GLN A 58 21.43 1.98 8.79
C GLN A 58 21.60 1.15 10.07
N GLN A 59 22.00 -0.11 9.92
CA GLN A 59 22.32 -0.97 11.07
C GLN A 59 23.53 -0.48 11.87
N ARG A 60 24.64 -0.11 11.19
CA ARG A 60 25.88 0.36 11.84
C ARG A 60 25.77 1.76 12.43
N SER A 61 25.00 2.65 11.79
CA SER A 61 24.78 4.03 12.21
C SER A 61 23.58 4.18 13.14
N GLY A 62 22.88 3.09 13.50
CA GLY A 62 21.69 3.14 14.35
C GLY A 62 20.52 3.93 13.76
N ILE A 63 20.50 4.12 12.43
CA ILE A 63 19.41 4.82 11.73
C ILE A 63 18.33 3.81 11.38
N LEU A 64 17.11 4.04 11.86
CA LEU A 64 15.96 3.18 11.60
C LEU A 64 14.77 4.02 11.10
N THR A 65 14.32 3.75 9.88
CA THR A 65 13.13 4.38 9.29
C THR A 65 11.94 3.42 9.35
N ILE A 66 10.93 3.79 10.12
CA ILE A 66 9.68 3.04 10.31
C ILE A 66 8.54 3.78 9.63
N LEU A 67 7.83 3.08 8.76
CA LEU A 67 6.60 3.52 8.11
C LEU A 67 5.42 2.90 8.85
N GLU A 68 4.59 3.69 9.51
CA GLU A 68 3.41 3.20 10.24
C GLU A 68 2.13 3.65 9.53
N PHE A 69 1.46 2.70 8.88
CA PHE A 69 0.15 2.91 8.27
C PHE A 69 -0.93 2.46 9.25
N ARG A 70 -1.93 3.32 9.49
CA ARG A 70 -3.10 3.00 10.30
C ARG A 70 -4.33 2.89 9.42
N ALA A 71 -5.26 2.00 9.78
CA ALA A 71 -6.48 1.74 9.03
C ALA A 71 -7.38 2.98 8.88
N ASN A 72 -7.23 3.98 9.75
CA ASN A 72 -7.97 5.25 9.70
C ASN A 72 -7.36 6.29 8.74
N GLY A 73 -6.43 5.90 7.86
CA GLY A 73 -5.79 6.80 6.90
C GLY A 73 -4.64 7.63 7.48
N ASN A 74 -4.25 7.43 8.75
CA ASN A 74 -3.04 8.08 9.30
C ASN A 74 -1.77 7.32 8.88
N TYR A 75 -0.75 8.08 8.49
CA TYR A 75 0.56 7.58 8.11
C TYR A 75 1.65 8.31 8.89
N ASN A 76 2.46 7.60 9.67
CA ASN A 76 3.58 8.20 10.40
C ASN A 76 4.90 7.68 9.86
N ILE A 77 5.84 8.59 9.60
CA ILE A 77 7.23 8.25 9.30
C ILE A 77 8.02 8.53 10.58
N ARG A 78 8.59 7.49 11.18
CA ARG A 78 9.47 7.62 12.35
C ARG A 78 10.89 7.33 11.92
N ILE A 79 11.76 8.31 12.08
CA ILE A 79 13.19 8.19 11.81
C ILE A 79 13.88 8.23 13.17
N SER A 80 14.47 7.11 13.57
CA SER A 80 15.35 7.05 14.74
C SER A 80 16.78 7.17 14.27
N THR A 81 17.56 8.03 14.90
CA THR A 81 19.00 8.21 14.67
C THR A 81 19.71 8.23 16.03
N PRO A 82 21.04 8.07 16.10
CA PRO A 82 21.78 8.23 17.35
C PRO A 82 21.60 9.61 17.99
N LYS A 83 21.37 10.63 17.17
CA LYS A 83 21.22 12.03 17.61
C LYS A 83 19.80 12.37 18.08
N GLY A 84 18.83 11.47 17.89
CA GLY A 84 17.44 11.71 18.29
C GLY A 84 16.42 11.03 17.38
N ARG A 85 15.15 11.26 17.69
CA ARG A 85 14.00 10.68 16.97
C ARG A 85 13.14 11.78 16.38
N THR A 86 12.78 11.64 15.11
CA THR A 86 11.86 12.53 14.41
C THR A 86 10.64 11.74 13.95
N THR A 87 9.45 12.32 14.11
CA THR A 87 8.21 11.74 13.59
C THR A 87 7.51 12.74 12.69
N LYS A 88 7.32 12.38 11.42
CA LYS A 88 6.44 13.12 10.49
C LYS A 88 5.06 12.45 10.47
N ARG A 89 4.00 13.26 10.57
CA ARG A 89 2.60 12.80 10.57
C ARG A 89 1.93 13.23 9.27
N ASN A 90 1.44 12.25 8.52
CA ASN A 90 0.89 12.40 7.19
C ASN A 90 -0.44 11.62 7.10
N LYS A 91 -1.11 11.73 5.95
CA LYS A 91 -2.27 10.90 5.61
C LYS A 91 -1.95 9.99 4.44
N TRP A 92 -2.74 8.93 4.29
CA TRP A 92 -2.65 8.03 3.15
C TRP A 92 -4.03 7.54 2.71
N ARG A 93 -4.15 7.24 1.41
CA ARG A 93 -5.32 6.57 0.83
C ARG A 93 -4.92 5.65 -0.31
N PHE A 94 -5.82 4.76 -0.71
CA PHE A 94 -5.68 3.98 -1.93
C PHE A 94 -6.43 4.61 -3.09
N GLU A 95 -5.87 4.48 -4.28
CA GLU A 95 -6.49 4.86 -5.55
C GLU A 95 -6.39 3.71 -6.56
N ASP A 96 -7.05 3.87 -7.71
CA ASP A 96 -7.04 2.91 -8.82
C ASP A 96 -7.37 1.47 -8.39
N LYS A 97 -8.46 1.31 -7.63
CA LYS A 97 -8.86 0.01 -7.05
C LYS A 97 -7.74 -0.62 -6.19
N GLN A 98 -7.07 0.19 -5.38
CA GLN A 98 -5.95 -0.20 -4.51
C GLN A 98 -4.70 -0.67 -5.26
N LYS A 99 -4.50 -0.18 -6.49
CA LYS A 99 -3.23 -0.33 -7.23
C LYS A 99 -2.23 0.76 -6.87
N LYS A 100 -2.71 1.94 -6.50
CA LYS A 100 -1.88 3.08 -6.08
C LYS A 100 -2.08 3.40 -4.61
N LEU A 101 -0.98 3.73 -3.95
CA LEU A 101 -0.93 4.28 -2.60
C LEU A 101 -0.62 5.77 -2.71
N VAL A 102 -1.51 6.63 -2.24
CA VAL A 102 -1.28 8.07 -2.20
C VAL A 102 -0.92 8.48 -0.78
N ILE A 103 0.22 9.16 -0.64
CA ILE A 103 0.64 9.82 0.58
C ILE A 103 0.33 11.31 0.47
N ILE A 104 -0.34 11.86 1.47
CA ILE A 104 -0.67 13.27 1.55
C ILE A 104 0.18 13.86 2.69
N THR A 105 1.09 14.76 2.33
CA THR A 105 1.97 15.48 3.25
C THR A 105 1.53 16.93 3.36
N LYS A 106 1.60 17.50 4.56
CA LYS A 106 1.34 18.93 4.79
C LYS A 106 2.65 19.62 5.15
N GLU A 107 3.16 20.46 4.26
CA GLU A 107 4.37 21.27 4.49
C GLU A 107 4.03 22.74 4.23
N GLY A 108 4.34 23.62 5.20
CA GLY A 108 4.09 25.07 5.07
C GLY A 108 2.64 25.46 4.80
N GLY A 109 1.66 24.68 5.32
CA GLY A 109 0.23 24.92 5.11
C GLY A 109 -0.33 24.42 3.78
N LYS A 110 0.53 23.96 2.84
CA LYS A 110 0.11 23.37 1.57
C LYS A 110 0.13 21.84 1.68
N GLU A 111 -0.89 21.21 1.10
CA GLU A 111 -0.93 19.77 0.94
C GLU A 111 -0.26 19.38 -0.38
N ALA A 112 0.61 18.38 -0.31
CA ALA A 112 1.22 17.76 -1.46
C ALA A 112 0.87 16.27 -1.47
N GLU A 113 0.43 15.78 -2.61
CA GLU A 113 0.13 14.37 -2.82
C GLU A 113 1.26 13.69 -3.59
N GLN A 114 1.56 12.45 -3.20
CA GLN A 114 2.56 11.62 -3.85
C GLN A 114 1.98 10.23 -4.06
N ALA A 115 1.80 9.84 -5.32
CA ALA A 115 1.22 8.57 -5.71
C ALA A 115 2.31 7.53 -5.97
N PHE A 116 2.19 6.38 -5.33
CA PHE A 116 3.09 5.24 -5.45
C PHE A 116 2.36 4.07 -6.09
N ASP A 117 2.98 3.43 -7.08
CA ASP A 117 2.50 2.15 -7.60
C ASP A 117 2.86 1.03 -6.61
N ILE A 118 1.87 0.20 -6.28
CA ILE A 118 2.07 -0.93 -5.37
C ILE A 118 2.52 -2.13 -6.19
N LEU A 119 3.84 -2.31 -6.31
CA LEU A 119 4.42 -3.46 -7.00
C LEU A 119 4.17 -4.77 -6.24
N LYS A 120 4.28 -4.74 -4.91
CA LYS A 120 4.05 -5.92 -4.08
C LYS A 120 3.60 -5.54 -2.67
N ILE A 121 2.55 -6.19 -2.20
CA ILE A 121 2.14 -6.15 -0.79
C ILE A 121 1.79 -7.55 -0.31
N THR A 122 2.42 -7.98 0.78
CA THR A 122 2.23 -9.31 1.37
C THR A 122 2.20 -9.21 2.89
N SER A 123 2.08 -10.34 3.60
CA SER A 123 2.16 -10.36 5.06
C SER A 123 3.55 -9.95 5.61
N LYS A 124 4.62 -10.02 4.79
CA LYS A 124 6.01 -9.82 5.19
C LYS A 124 6.75 -8.70 4.46
N LYS A 125 6.40 -8.44 3.19
CA LYS A 125 7.11 -7.50 2.30
C LYS A 125 6.16 -6.48 1.69
N LEU A 126 6.63 -5.24 1.59
CA LEU A 126 6.02 -4.12 0.89
C LEU A 126 7.03 -3.56 -0.12
N ILE A 127 6.63 -3.43 -1.38
CA ILE A 127 7.43 -2.83 -2.44
C ILE A 127 6.58 -1.78 -3.14
N LEU A 128 7.06 -0.55 -3.13
CA LEU A 128 6.41 0.62 -3.73
C LEU A 128 7.31 1.18 -4.82
N SER A 129 6.70 1.67 -5.90
CA SER A 129 7.39 2.39 -6.96
C SER A 129 6.90 3.82 -7.02
N LEU A 130 7.82 4.76 -7.20
CA LEU A 130 7.53 6.17 -7.43
C LEU A 130 8.27 6.61 -8.68
N LYS A 131 7.55 7.15 -9.65
CA LYS A 131 8.16 7.83 -10.79
C LYS A 131 8.40 9.29 -10.43
N ASP A 132 9.52 9.85 -10.87
CA ASP A 132 9.70 11.31 -10.89
C ASP A 132 8.65 11.96 -11.82
N ARG A 133 8.37 13.25 -11.64
CA ARG A 133 7.45 14.07 -12.45
C ARG A 133 7.74 14.01 -13.94
N ARG A 134 9.02 13.85 -14.32
CA ARG A 134 9.47 13.74 -15.71
C ARG A 134 9.50 12.30 -16.22
N GLU A 135 9.13 11.33 -15.38
CA GLU A 135 9.20 9.88 -15.63
C GLU A 135 10.59 9.35 -16.06
N THR A 136 11.64 10.15 -15.89
CA THR A 136 13.02 9.78 -16.22
C THR A 136 13.66 8.86 -15.17
N GLN A 137 13.11 8.87 -13.95
CA GLN A 137 13.61 8.09 -12.84
C GLN A 137 12.49 7.33 -12.15
N ILE A 138 12.78 6.06 -11.84
CA ILE A 138 11.90 5.17 -11.08
C ILE A 138 12.60 4.81 -9.77
N PHE A 139 11.99 5.22 -8.66
CA PHE A 139 12.43 4.89 -7.30
C PHE A 139 11.65 3.69 -6.80
N ILE A 140 12.34 2.62 -6.39
CA ILE A 140 11.74 1.43 -5.80
C ILE A 140 12.06 1.39 -4.31
N TYR A 141 11.04 1.44 -3.48
CA TYR A 141 11.14 1.39 -2.03
C TYR A 141 10.78 -0.01 -1.51
N LYS A 142 11.66 -0.60 -0.71
CA LYS A 142 11.48 -1.94 -0.13
C LYS A 142 11.40 -1.87 1.38
N ALA A 143 10.35 -2.46 1.95
CA ALA A 143 10.14 -2.54 3.39
C ALA A 143 9.66 -3.93 3.84
N TYR A 144 9.92 -4.27 5.10
CA TYR A 144 9.45 -5.53 5.71
C TYR A 144 8.64 -5.29 6.98
N LYS A 145 7.79 -6.26 7.31
CA LYS A 145 7.04 -6.27 8.56
C LYS A 145 7.99 -6.68 9.72
N PRO A 146 8.14 -5.86 10.78
CA PRO A 146 8.95 -6.24 11.93
C PRO A 146 8.43 -7.52 12.58
N LYS A 147 9.35 -8.40 13.02
CA LYS A 147 8.99 -9.53 13.87
C LYS A 147 8.54 -8.99 15.23
N LYS A 148 7.41 -9.46 15.76
CA LYS A 148 7.06 -9.19 17.16
C LYS A 148 8.17 -9.79 18.04
N ARG A 149 8.83 -8.98 18.88
CA ARG A 149 9.64 -9.52 19.97
C ARG A 149 8.67 -10.27 20.90
N ARG A 150 8.92 -11.56 21.14
CA ARG A 150 8.30 -12.26 22.28
C ARG A 150 8.89 -11.58 23.52
N ARG A 151 8.01 -10.97 24.32
CA ARG A 151 8.35 -10.49 25.66
C ARG A 151 8.32 -11.69 26.59
#